data_AF-A0A9P7HWQ7-F1
#
_entry.id   AF-A0A9P7HWQ7-F1
#
_cell.length_a   1.000
_cell.length_b   1.000
_cell.length_c   1.000
_cell.angle_alpha   90.00
_cell.angle_beta   90.00
_cell.angle_gamma   90.00
#
_symmetry.space_group_name_H-M   'P 1'
#
loop_
_entity.id
_entity.type
_entity.pdbx_description
1 polymer ?
#
loop_
_entity_poly.entity_id
_entity_poly.type
_entity_poly.pdbx_seq_one_letter_code
_entity_poly.pdbx_strand_id
1 'polypeptide(L)'
;MTVTPMANLGNIARAEYKVLFDNEVAKGIREPLVLPFCLLGPFILPIVYLAIPHRNRPWLYHARWLVVTVVVAFDAYMIRYMSSYNVAPAYASGLMGGWGILTTLNLLVWTDPQLDYARVVKIPKGNKLQASSKQLLINVANGSNQESVIRQRKPHHEDIVLPGKAETHAKNGSSKDVVYAWQKFPENGSFGGRLNWTLDLATNFREIGWNCSISSVPRPDIPINIRDGDPVSFDNMLIVSKSGYYRNLTERDFVWSRIRRVLFLTFLLDFCSVAMVKDPYCAYGPDQELQLPLFLQQLPPWLRFIYRELLCLVGIYAAIDAIFSLHDLFQFYVFSYFYPMRRELWQYTNTFGPISQVLDRGLAGWWGAFWHQTFRLQFLAPAKFLVDHGYLQRGTLRAQIVTMCLSFIQSGLLHAGGSLSSMPTTKPWRSPIFFALQPPGIILQLVLLQALDKHFPNFPQRLRQALNIVFTLGWLCLTAFFFTDDISSSGIWLLEPVPISPLRWLGFGHPDDHWWRWRRYMFPIWHSDKYWWKSGIQL
;
A
#
# COMPACT_ATOMS: atom_id res chain seq x y z
N MET A 1 52.24 -0.80 -2.80
CA MET A 1 51.09 0.13 -2.78
C MET A 1 50.37 -0.05 -1.46
N THR A 2 50.55 0.90 -0.54
CA THR A 2 49.69 1.02 0.64
C THR A 2 48.31 1.42 0.14
N VAL A 3 47.36 0.48 0.15
CA VAL A 3 45.96 0.77 -0.12
C VAL A 3 45.47 1.60 1.06
N THR A 4 45.43 2.92 0.90
CA THR A 4 44.78 3.79 1.89
C THR A 4 43.33 3.32 2.00
N PRO A 5 42.85 2.89 3.17
CA PRO A 5 41.48 2.44 3.31
C PRO A 5 40.55 3.56 2.87
N MET A 6 39.68 3.32 1.88
CA MET A 6 38.62 4.27 1.58
C MET A 6 37.78 4.45 2.84
N ALA A 7 37.67 5.70 3.31
CA ALA A 7 36.84 6.03 4.45
C ALA A 7 35.41 5.50 4.24
N ASN A 8 34.84 4.88 5.27
CA ASN A 8 33.48 4.36 5.21
C ASN A 8 32.49 5.53 5.27
N LEU A 9 32.22 6.13 4.11
CA LEU A 9 31.36 7.31 3.97
C LEU A 9 29.97 7.08 4.55
N GLY A 10 29.42 5.88 4.46
CA GLY A 10 28.11 5.58 5.04
C GLY A 10 28.11 5.64 6.58
N ASN A 11 29.14 5.13 7.24
CA ASN A 11 29.28 5.24 8.69
C ASN A 11 29.48 6.70 9.13
N ILE A 12 30.26 7.47 8.37
CA ILE A 12 30.48 8.90 8.61
C ILE A 12 29.15 9.66 8.48
N ALA A 13 28.43 9.50 7.37
CA ALA A 13 27.15 10.16 7.12
C ALA A 13 26.11 9.84 8.20
N ARG A 14 26.00 8.58 8.64
CA ARG A 14 25.12 8.21 9.77
C ARG A 14 25.49 8.90 11.07
N ALA A 15 26.78 9.02 11.36
CA ALA A 15 27.25 9.70 12.56
C ALA A 15 26.93 11.20 12.50
N GLU A 16 27.16 11.84 11.35
CA GLU A 16 26.79 13.24 11.10
C GLU A 16 25.29 13.48 11.26
N TYR A 17 24.44 12.61 10.70
CA TYR A 17 22.98 12.74 10.80
C TYR A 17 22.49 12.55 12.22
N LYS A 18 23.13 11.65 12.98
CA LYS A 18 22.85 11.50 14.41
C LYS A 18 23.20 12.76 15.19
N VAL A 19 24.39 13.32 14.98
CA VAL A 19 24.82 14.56 15.62
C VAL A 19 23.91 15.73 15.23
N LEU A 20 23.51 15.81 13.96
CA LEU A 20 22.55 16.80 13.49
C LEU A 20 21.21 16.67 14.21
N PHE A 21 20.66 15.45 14.32
CA PHE A 21 19.41 15.21 15.05
C PHE A 21 19.52 15.62 16.51
N ASP A 22 20.56 15.14 17.22
CA ASP A 22 20.76 15.42 18.64
C ASP A 22 20.89 16.94 18.88
N ASN A 23 21.58 17.66 17.99
CA ASN A 23 21.72 19.13 18.05
C ASN A 23 20.40 19.87 17.78
N GLU A 24 19.63 19.47 16.77
CA GLU A 24 18.38 20.14 16.40
C GLU A 24 17.26 19.88 17.43
N VAL A 25 17.27 18.70 18.07
CA VAL A 25 16.40 18.40 19.22
C VAL A 25 16.80 19.25 20.43
N ALA A 26 18.10 19.37 20.73
CA ALA A 26 18.58 20.20 21.84
C ALA A 26 18.22 21.70 21.66
N LYS A 27 18.16 22.18 20.41
CA LYS A 27 17.72 23.55 20.08
C LYS A 27 16.20 23.71 20.03
N GLY A 28 15.42 22.64 20.10
CA GLY A 28 13.96 22.66 19.95
C GLY A 28 13.47 22.95 18.52
N ILE A 29 14.31 22.74 17.50
CA ILE A 29 13.95 22.92 16.09
C ILE A 29 13.29 21.65 15.53
N ARG A 30 13.73 20.48 16.00
CA ARG A 30 13.16 19.17 15.69
C ARG A 30 12.69 18.45 16.95
N GLU A 31 11.76 17.52 16.78
CA GLU A 31 11.27 16.65 17.85
C GLU A 31 11.47 15.18 17.47
N PRO A 32 11.71 14.29 18.46
CA PRO A 32 11.78 12.86 18.20
C PRO A 32 10.43 12.30 17.74
N LEU A 33 10.47 11.32 16.84
CA LEU A 33 9.33 10.49 16.49
C LEU A 33 9.00 9.54 17.65
N VAL A 34 7.93 9.83 18.41
CA VAL A 34 7.56 9.11 19.63
C VAL A 34 6.15 8.49 19.54
N LEU A 35 6.06 7.19 19.76
CA LEU A 35 4.80 6.46 19.86
C LEU A 35 4.32 6.43 21.33
N PRO A 36 3.00 6.60 21.59
CA PRO A 36 1.90 6.67 20.61
C PRO A 36 1.55 8.08 20.12
N PHE A 37 2.24 9.14 20.58
CA PHE A 37 1.90 10.54 20.25
C PHE A 37 1.75 10.75 18.73
N CYS A 38 2.70 10.26 17.94
CA CYS A 38 2.70 10.43 16.50
C CYS A 38 1.63 9.59 15.77
N LEU A 39 0.91 8.71 16.47
CA LEU A 39 -0.23 7.97 15.92
C LEU A 39 -1.54 8.73 16.07
N LEU A 40 -1.57 9.84 16.84
CA LEU A 40 -2.79 10.56 17.18
C LEU A 40 -3.55 11.04 15.94
N GLY A 41 -2.90 11.83 15.08
CA GLY A 41 -3.49 12.31 13.84
C GLY A 41 -3.73 11.19 12.82
N PRO A 42 -2.69 10.44 12.42
CA PRO A 42 -2.81 9.53 11.28
C PRO A 42 -3.68 8.30 11.50
N PHE A 43 -3.80 7.84 12.75
CA PHE A 43 -4.48 6.60 13.08
C PHE A 43 -5.56 6.77 14.15
N ILE A 44 -5.28 7.40 15.30
CA ILE A 44 -6.19 7.31 16.45
C ILE A 44 -7.44 8.18 16.27
N LEU A 45 -7.28 9.49 16.03
CA LEU A 45 -8.39 10.44 15.94
C LEU A 45 -9.42 10.10 14.84
N PRO A 46 -9.04 9.88 13.57
CA PRO A 46 -10.02 9.58 12.52
C PRO A 46 -10.75 8.25 12.77
N ILE A 47 -10.05 7.23 13.28
CA ILE A 47 -10.65 5.91 13.57
C ILE A 47 -11.63 6.01 14.74
N VAL A 48 -11.24 6.67 15.83
CA VAL A 48 -12.12 6.84 17.00
C VAL A 48 -13.34 7.66 16.65
N TYR A 49 -13.19 8.76 15.90
CA TYR A 49 -14.33 9.55 15.42
C TYR A 49 -15.27 8.71 14.55
N LEU A 50 -14.73 7.94 13.60
CA LEU A 50 -15.51 7.08 12.72
C LEU A 50 -16.23 5.95 13.50
N ALA A 51 -15.72 5.55 14.66
CA ALA A 51 -16.37 4.56 15.52
C ALA A 51 -17.59 5.11 16.29
N ILE A 52 -17.79 6.44 16.30
CA ILE A 52 -18.95 7.08 16.93
C ILE A 52 -20.07 7.23 15.88
N PRO A 53 -21.27 6.66 16.11
CA PRO A 53 -22.39 6.80 15.18
C PRO A 53 -22.79 8.26 15.05
N HIS A 54 -22.67 8.79 13.83
CA HIS A 54 -22.97 10.20 13.54
C HIS A 54 -24.04 10.39 12.48
N ARG A 55 -24.50 9.32 11.83
CA ARG A 55 -25.54 9.34 10.79
C ARG A 55 -26.82 10.05 11.22
N ASN A 56 -27.32 9.74 12.42
CA ASN A 56 -28.58 10.29 12.95
C ASN A 56 -28.34 11.55 13.82
N ARG A 57 -27.15 12.16 13.75
CA ARG A 57 -26.73 13.28 14.60
C ARG A 57 -26.06 14.35 13.75
N PRO A 58 -26.82 15.25 13.10
CA PRO A 58 -26.28 16.22 12.15
C PRO A 58 -25.13 17.07 12.73
N TRP A 59 -25.27 17.54 13.98
CA TRP A 59 -24.21 18.31 14.65
C TRP A 59 -22.90 17.51 14.77
N LEU A 60 -23.00 16.22 15.07
CA LEU A 60 -21.84 15.35 15.22
C LEU A 60 -21.22 15.02 13.86
N TYR A 61 -22.05 14.79 12.84
CA TYR A 61 -21.57 14.64 11.47
C TYR A 61 -20.80 15.87 11.01
N HIS A 62 -21.30 17.08 11.28
CA HIS A 62 -20.58 18.32 10.95
C HIS A 62 -19.29 18.50 11.77
N ALA A 63 -19.19 17.92 12.97
CA ALA A 63 -17.96 17.92 13.76
C ALA A 63 -16.79 17.19 13.07
N ARG A 64 -17.03 16.39 12.03
CA ARG A 64 -15.96 15.84 11.18
C ARG A 64 -15.01 16.90 10.65
N TRP A 65 -15.50 18.11 10.35
CA TRP A 65 -14.65 19.19 9.85
C TRP A 65 -13.67 19.67 10.90
N LEU A 66 -14.10 19.72 12.17
CA LEU A 66 -13.20 19.99 13.28
C LEU A 66 -12.13 18.90 13.41
N VAL A 67 -12.53 17.62 13.31
CA VAL A 67 -11.59 16.49 13.34
C VAL A 67 -10.59 16.57 12.19
N VAL A 68 -11.07 16.82 10.96
CA VAL A 68 -10.22 17.00 9.77
C VAL A 68 -9.24 18.14 9.99
N THR A 69 -9.68 19.30 10.47
CA THR A 69 -8.80 20.45 10.73
C THR A 69 -7.74 20.11 11.77
N VAL A 70 -8.11 19.45 12.87
CA VAL A 70 -7.16 19.04 13.92
C VAL A 70 -6.14 18.04 13.39
N VAL A 71 -6.59 17.01 12.67
CA VAL A 71 -5.68 16.00 12.09
C VAL A 71 -4.76 16.62 11.05
N VAL A 72 -5.27 17.44 10.14
CA VAL A 72 -4.44 18.12 9.13
C VAL A 72 -3.39 19.01 9.78
N ALA A 73 -3.77 19.79 10.80
CA ALA A 73 -2.83 20.64 11.52
C ALA A 73 -1.77 19.81 12.28
N PHE A 74 -2.20 18.72 12.94
CA PHE A 74 -1.31 17.82 13.67
C PHE A 74 -0.32 17.10 12.74
N ASP A 75 -0.81 16.56 11.63
CA ASP A 75 0.00 15.82 10.66
C ASP A 75 0.95 16.76 9.90
N ALA A 76 0.53 17.99 9.60
CA ALA A 76 1.42 19.02 9.06
C ALA A 76 2.53 19.39 10.07
N TYR A 77 2.20 19.48 11.35
CA TYR A 77 3.17 19.65 12.42
C TYR A 77 4.14 18.45 12.49
N MET A 78 3.65 17.21 12.39
CA MET A 78 4.50 16.04 12.34
C MET A 78 5.49 16.10 11.17
N ILE A 79 5.00 16.34 9.95
CA ILE A 79 5.85 16.45 8.74
C ILE A 79 6.96 17.50 8.93
N ARG A 80 6.62 18.63 9.57
CA ARG A 80 7.53 19.76 9.72
C ARG A 80 8.55 19.61 10.83
N TYR A 81 8.19 18.98 11.95
CA TYR A 81 8.98 19.04 13.17
C TYR A 81 9.49 17.67 13.63
N MET A 82 8.80 16.58 13.34
CA MET A 82 9.20 15.26 13.81
C MET A 82 10.20 14.60 12.88
N SER A 83 11.18 13.92 13.48
CA SER A 83 12.18 13.15 12.76
C SER A 83 12.81 12.08 13.65
N SER A 84 13.83 11.41 13.13
CA SER A 84 14.66 10.45 13.86
C SER A 84 16.10 10.54 13.37
N TYR A 85 17.06 10.17 14.22
CA TYR A 85 18.42 9.90 13.77
C TYR A 85 18.49 8.63 12.89
N ASN A 86 17.50 7.74 12.98
CA ASN A 86 17.37 6.61 12.07
C ASN A 86 16.69 7.10 10.78
N VAL A 87 17.40 7.00 9.66
CA VAL A 87 16.96 7.55 8.37
C VAL A 87 15.62 7.00 7.89
N ALA A 88 15.28 5.76 8.23
CA ALA A 88 14.00 5.17 7.83
C ALA A 88 12.81 5.72 8.63
N PRO A 89 12.80 5.67 9.98
CA PRO A 89 11.80 6.38 10.78
C PRO A 89 11.72 7.89 10.48
N ALA A 90 12.85 8.54 10.18
CA ALA A 90 12.88 9.94 9.79
C ALA A 90 12.01 10.19 8.55
N TYR A 91 12.28 9.49 7.44
CA TYR A 91 11.47 9.60 6.22
C TYR A 91 10.04 9.08 6.41
N ALA A 92 9.87 8.00 7.17
CA ALA A 92 8.56 7.41 7.43
C ALA A 92 7.64 8.32 8.24
N SER A 93 8.17 9.20 9.10
CA SER A 93 7.36 10.15 9.88
C SER A 93 6.58 11.13 8.99
N GLY A 94 7.22 11.66 7.95
CA GLY A 94 6.56 12.53 6.97
C GLY A 94 5.61 11.77 6.06
N LEU A 95 5.96 10.54 5.65
CA LEU A 95 5.01 9.65 4.95
C LEU A 95 3.77 9.39 5.82
N MET A 96 3.96 9.15 7.12
CA MET A 96 2.89 8.87 8.06
C MET A 96 1.96 10.08 8.23
N GLY A 97 2.50 11.30 8.36
CA GLY A 97 1.68 12.52 8.37
C GLY A 97 0.93 12.74 7.05
N GLY A 98 1.60 12.57 5.90
CA GLY A 98 0.95 12.70 4.59
C GLY A 98 -0.16 11.66 4.39
N TRP A 99 0.07 10.42 4.82
CA TRP A 99 -0.92 9.35 4.80
C TRP A 99 -2.09 9.63 5.73
N GLY A 100 -1.84 10.17 6.92
CA GLY A 100 -2.87 10.56 7.88
C GLY A 100 -3.85 11.60 7.32
N ILE A 101 -3.32 12.62 6.65
CA ILE A 101 -4.11 13.64 5.93
C ILE A 101 -4.98 12.97 4.85
N LEU A 102 -4.36 12.19 3.96
CA LEU A 102 -5.06 11.55 2.84
C LEU A 102 -6.15 10.59 3.32
N THR A 103 -5.86 9.80 4.35
CA THR A 103 -6.78 8.82 4.91
C THR A 103 -7.94 9.50 5.63
N THR A 104 -7.68 10.56 6.39
CA THR A 104 -8.72 11.34 7.08
C THR A 104 -9.64 12.04 6.08
N LEU A 105 -9.08 12.64 5.03
CA LEU A 105 -9.90 13.24 3.96
C LEU A 105 -10.72 12.17 3.23
N ASN A 106 -10.14 11.01 2.92
CA ASN A 106 -10.87 9.92 2.30
C ASN A 106 -12.04 9.45 3.17
N LEU A 107 -11.78 9.09 4.43
CA LEU A 107 -12.77 8.48 5.32
C LEU A 107 -13.84 9.46 5.81
N LEU A 108 -13.51 10.75 5.98
CA LEU A 108 -14.43 11.72 6.59
C LEU A 108 -15.02 12.73 5.59
N VAL A 109 -14.39 12.93 4.42
CA VAL A 109 -14.83 13.94 3.43
C VAL A 109 -15.29 13.29 2.14
N TRP A 110 -14.43 12.46 1.53
CA TRP A 110 -14.69 11.91 0.19
C TRP A 110 -15.63 10.70 0.18
N THR A 111 -15.83 10.05 1.31
CA THR A 111 -16.64 8.84 1.45
C THR A 111 -17.50 8.90 2.71
N ASP A 112 -18.53 8.04 2.77
CA ASP A 112 -19.34 7.84 3.98
C ASP A 112 -19.29 6.36 4.39
N PRO A 113 -18.25 5.94 5.13
CA PRO A 113 -18.10 4.54 5.49
C PRO A 113 -19.25 4.00 6.37
N GLN A 114 -19.85 4.83 7.25
CA GLN A 114 -20.94 4.36 8.12
C GLN A 114 -22.20 4.00 7.31
N LEU A 115 -22.40 4.63 6.16
CA LEU A 115 -23.56 4.38 5.30
C LEU A 115 -23.29 3.30 4.24
N ASP A 116 -22.17 3.45 3.55
CA ASP A 116 -21.93 2.78 2.27
C ASP A 116 -21.08 1.52 2.41
N TYR A 117 -20.24 1.43 3.43
CA TYR A 117 -19.24 0.38 3.49
C TYR A 117 -19.76 -0.87 4.19
N ALA A 118 -19.34 -2.02 3.68
CA ALA A 118 -19.61 -3.31 4.26
C ALA A 118 -18.38 -4.20 4.12
N ARG A 119 -18.08 -4.96 5.17
CA ARG A 119 -17.02 -5.97 5.20
C ARG A 119 -17.59 -7.37 5.19
N VAL A 120 -16.86 -8.32 4.62
CA VAL A 120 -17.21 -9.73 4.70
C VAL A 120 -16.92 -10.25 6.11
N VAL A 121 -17.85 -11.00 6.70
CA VAL A 121 -17.69 -11.70 7.98
C VAL A 121 -18.11 -13.15 7.89
N LYS A 122 -17.60 -13.99 8.80
CA LYS A 122 -18.03 -15.39 8.98
C LYS A 122 -19.18 -15.47 9.99
N ILE A 123 -20.24 -16.19 9.64
CA ILE A 123 -21.40 -16.47 10.49
C ILE A 123 -21.55 -17.99 10.64
N PRO A 124 -21.67 -18.53 11.86
CA PRO A 124 -22.02 -19.93 12.09
C PRO A 124 -23.42 -20.25 11.54
N LYS A 125 -23.57 -21.35 10.82
CA LYS A 125 -24.78 -21.74 10.05
C LYS A 125 -26.02 -22.01 10.92
N GLY A 126 -25.90 -21.99 12.25
CA GLY A 126 -27.00 -22.11 13.23
C GLY A 126 -27.49 -20.79 13.83
N ASN A 127 -26.70 -19.72 13.77
CA ASN A 127 -27.11 -18.40 14.24
C ASN A 127 -27.71 -17.62 13.06
N LYS A 128 -28.98 -17.89 12.74
CA LYS A 128 -29.77 -16.88 12.05
C LYS A 128 -29.73 -15.64 12.93
N LEU A 129 -29.06 -14.58 12.48
CA LEU A 129 -29.27 -13.24 13.00
C LEU A 129 -30.79 -13.09 13.18
N GLN A 130 -31.22 -12.69 14.38
CA GLN A 130 -32.55 -12.14 14.59
C GLN A 130 -32.67 -10.86 13.74
N ALA A 131 -32.80 -11.04 12.43
CA ALA A 131 -33.30 -10.03 11.54
C ALA A 131 -34.72 -9.77 12.01
N SER A 132 -34.93 -8.54 12.45
CA SER A 132 -36.21 -7.96 12.83
C SER A 132 -37.25 -8.17 11.71
N SER A 133 -37.93 -9.31 11.74
CA SER A 133 -39.17 -9.60 11.01
C SER A 133 -40.31 -9.85 11.99
N LYS A 134 -40.38 -9.06 13.07
CA LYS A 134 -41.57 -8.97 13.93
C LYS A 134 -42.43 -7.77 13.52
N GLN A 135 -42.77 -7.66 12.24
CA GLN A 135 -43.90 -6.83 11.80
C GLN A 135 -44.30 -7.12 10.36
N LEU A 136 -44.80 -8.33 10.12
CA LEU A 136 -45.86 -8.62 9.13
C LEU A 136 -46.10 -10.13 9.21
N LEU A 137 -46.97 -10.59 10.10
CA LEU A 137 -47.63 -11.90 10.06
C LEU A 137 -48.57 -11.98 11.28
N ILE A 138 -49.54 -11.06 11.34
CA ILE A 138 -50.78 -11.27 12.07
C ILE A 138 -51.88 -10.85 11.09
N ASN A 139 -52.84 -11.75 10.88
CA ASN A 139 -53.93 -11.76 9.89
C ASN A 139 -53.42 -12.28 8.54
N VAL A 140 -53.65 -13.54 8.15
CA VAL A 140 -54.98 -14.16 7.98
C VAL A 140 -54.87 -15.66 8.24
N ALA A 141 -55.59 -16.15 9.25
CA ALA A 141 -56.00 -17.55 9.33
C ALA A 141 -57.53 -17.55 9.28
N ASN A 142 -58.10 -18.11 8.21
CA ASN A 142 -59.39 -18.81 8.22
C ASN A 142 -59.74 -19.40 6.84
N GLY A 143 -60.15 -20.68 6.86
CA GLY A 143 -60.73 -21.45 5.75
C GLY A 143 -59.72 -21.93 4.71
N SER A 144 -59.76 -23.11 4.14
CA SER A 144 -60.57 -24.33 4.28
C SER A 144 -60.06 -25.29 3.20
N ASN A 145 -60.13 -26.60 3.44
CA ASN A 145 -59.84 -27.71 2.53
C ASN A 145 -60.14 -27.47 1.03
N GLN A 146 -59.22 -27.89 0.15
CA GLN A 146 -59.52 -28.87 -0.92
C GLN A 146 -58.24 -29.38 -1.62
N GLU A 147 -58.29 -30.68 -1.94
CA GLU A 147 -57.32 -31.44 -2.72
C GLU A 147 -57.14 -30.90 -4.15
N SER A 148 -55.95 -31.05 -4.71
CA SER A 148 -55.81 -31.61 -6.07
C SER A 148 -54.38 -32.08 -6.35
N VAL A 149 -54.30 -33.35 -6.71
CA VAL A 149 -53.19 -34.05 -7.34
C VAL A 149 -52.89 -33.42 -8.71
N ILE A 150 -51.63 -33.15 -9.04
CA ILE A 150 -51.08 -33.26 -10.41
C ILE A 150 -49.57 -33.57 -10.33
N ARG A 151 -49.21 -34.73 -10.90
CA ARG A 151 -47.86 -35.20 -11.24
C ARG A 151 -47.29 -34.42 -12.42
N GLN A 152 -45.95 -34.30 -12.49
CA GLN A 152 -45.05 -34.41 -13.67
C GLN A 152 -43.84 -33.46 -13.49
N ARG A 153 -42.58 -33.72 -13.91
CA ARG A 153 -41.84 -34.87 -14.48
C ARG A 153 -40.37 -34.41 -14.46
N LYS A 154 -39.41 -35.23 -14.00
CA LYS A 154 -37.97 -34.96 -14.21
C LYS A 154 -37.60 -35.28 -15.66
N PRO A 155 -36.81 -34.45 -16.36
CA PRO A 155 -36.08 -34.91 -17.53
C PRO A 155 -34.66 -35.35 -17.12
N HIS A 156 -34.37 -36.61 -17.43
CA HIS A 156 -33.03 -37.17 -17.49
C HIS A 156 -32.54 -36.91 -18.91
N HIS A 157 -31.36 -36.30 -19.08
CA HIS A 157 -30.59 -36.45 -20.31
C HIS A 157 -29.11 -36.55 -19.97
N GLU A 158 -28.52 -37.60 -20.54
CA GLU A 158 -27.14 -38.04 -20.42
C GLU A 158 -26.22 -37.08 -21.19
N ASP A 159 -25.10 -36.70 -20.57
CA ASP A 159 -23.95 -36.13 -21.27
C ASP A 159 -22.69 -36.90 -20.87
N ILE A 160 -22.28 -37.75 -21.82
CA ILE A 160 -20.93 -38.13 -22.26
C ILE A 160 -19.79 -37.85 -21.26
N VAL A 161 -19.25 -38.97 -20.75
CA VAL A 161 -18.01 -39.03 -19.96
C VAL A 161 -16.79 -38.76 -20.85
N LEU A 162 -16.03 -37.70 -20.53
CA LEU A 162 -14.65 -37.51 -20.97
C LEU A 162 -13.71 -37.79 -19.78
N PRO A 163 -12.69 -38.67 -19.90
CA PRO A 163 -11.80 -38.97 -18.79
C PRO A 163 -10.66 -37.95 -18.71
N GLY A 164 -10.48 -37.37 -17.52
CA GLY A 164 -9.22 -36.71 -17.16
C GLY A 164 -9.36 -35.27 -16.68
N LYS A 165 -9.82 -35.09 -15.44
CA LYS A 165 -9.35 -34.00 -14.57
C LYS A 165 -9.34 -34.52 -13.14
N ALA A 166 -8.14 -34.56 -12.58
CA ALA A 166 -7.88 -34.95 -11.20
C ALA A 166 -8.59 -33.99 -10.24
N GLU A 167 -9.74 -34.41 -9.72
CA GLU A 167 -10.33 -33.85 -8.51
C GLU A 167 -9.43 -34.18 -7.33
N THR A 168 -8.48 -33.30 -7.04
CA THR A 168 -7.82 -33.30 -5.74
C THR A 168 -8.74 -32.63 -4.74
N HIS A 169 -9.69 -33.40 -4.23
CA HIS A 169 -10.39 -33.12 -2.98
C HIS A 169 -9.35 -32.98 -1.86
N ALA A 170 -8.97 -31.75 -1.55
CA ALA A 170 -8.28 -31.43 -0.31
C ALA A 170 -9.25 -31.67 0.85
N LYS A 171 -9.10 -32.82 1.51
CA LYS A 171 -9.65 -33.06 2.84
C LYS A 171 -9.00 -32.07 3.82
N ASN A 172 -9.77 -31.09 4.27
CA ASN A 172 -9.57 -30.43 5.57
C ASN A 172 -10.95 -30.13 6.18
N GLY A 173 -11.10 -30.49 7.46
CA GLY A 173 -12.38 -30.62 8.15
C GLY A 173 -13.15 -29.31 8.40
N SER A 174 -14.47 -29.47 8.53
CA SER A 174 -15.47 -28.54 9.09
C SER A 174 -15.95 -27.31 8.28
N SER A 175 -15.71 -27.21 6.97
CA SER A 175 -16.27 -26.09 6.17
C SER A 175 -17.79 -26.14 5.90
N LYS A 176 -18.55 -27.07 6.49
CA LYS A 176 -20.01 -27.19 6.25
C LYS A 176 -20.87 -26.25 7.11
N ASP A 177 -20.30 -25.62 8.14
CA ASP A 177 -21.05 -24.90 9.20
C ASP A 177 -20.79 -23.40 9.25
N VAL A 178 -20.14 -22.81 8.24
CA VAL A 178 -19.87 -21.36 8.19
C VAL A 178 -20.41 -20.78 6.89
N VAL A 179 -21.15 -19.67 7.00
CA VAL A 179 -21.66 -18.87 5.88
C VAL A 179 -20.97 -17.51 5.94
N TYR A 180 -20.64 -16.95 4.78
CA TYR A 180 -20.10 -15.60 4.71
C TYR A 180 -21.22 -14.60 4.44
N ALA A 181 -21.19 -13.48 5.13
CA ALA A 181 -22.17 -12.42 4.97
C ALA A 181 -21.51 -11.04 4.97
N TRP A 182 -22.19 -10.06 4.38
CA TRP A 182 -21.82 -8.67 4.46
C TRP A 182 -22.25 -8.08 5.81
N GLN A 183 -21.33 -7.39 6.46
CA GLN A 183 -21.56 -6.63 7.69
C GLN A 183 -21.36 -5.14 7.41
N LYS A 184 -22.43 -4.37 7.54
CA LYS A 184 -22.39 -2.90 7.55
C LYS A 184 -21.83 -2.37 8.86
N PHE A 185 -21.68 -1.06 8.94
CA PHE A 185 -21.32 -0.40 10.19
C PHE A 185 -22.29 -0.78 11.32
N PRO A 186 -21.82 -1.34 12.45
CA PRO A 186 -22.68 -1.81 13.53
C PRO A 186 -23.17 -0.64 14.38
N GLU A 187 -24.10 0.16 13.84
CA GLU A 187 -24.61 1.41 14.43
C GLU A 187 -25.07 1.21 15.88
N ASN A 188 -25.88 0.16 16.12
CA ASN A 188 -26.43 -0.20 17.43
C ASN A 188 -25.52 -1.14 18.25
N GLY A 189 -24.30 -1.41 17.78
CA GLY A 189 -23.34 -2.27 18.49
C GLY A 189 -22.68 -1.60 19.70
N SER A 190 -21.79 -2.32 20.38
CA SER A 190 -20.92 -1.74 21.39
C SER A 190 -19.88 -0.80 20.75
N PHE A 191 -19.34 0.14 21.52
CA PHE A 191 -18.22 0.98 21.03
C PHE A 191 -17.03 0.13 20.58
N GLY A 192 -16.70 -0.92 21.34
CA GLY A 192 -15.63 -1.86 20.95
C GLY A 192 -15.91 -2.56 19.62
N GLY A 193 -17.15 -2.93 19.34
CA GLY A 193 -17.54 -3.52 18.05
C GLY A 193 -17.39 -2.56 16.88
N ARG A 194 -17.77 -1.29 17.07
CA ARG A 194 -17.56 -0.23 16.06
C ARG A 194 -16.09 0.10 15.88
N LEU A 195 -15.33 0.19 16.97
CA LEU A 195 -13.90 0.46 16.93
C LEU A 195 -13.14 -0.67 16.22
N ASN A 196 -13.52 -1.93 16.46
CA ASN A 196 -12.98 -3.07 15.71
C ASN A 196 -13.29 -2.96 14.21
N TRP A 197 -14.52 -2.58 13.86
CA TRP A 197 -14.92 -2.38 12.46
C TRP A 197 -14.10 -1.28 11.79
N THR A 198 -13.89 -0.14 12.45
CA THR A 198 -13.13 1.00 11.89
C THR A 198 -11.63 0.75 11.85
N LEU A 199 -11.07 0.04 12.84
CA LEU A 199 -9.66 -0.36 12.83
C LEU A 199 -9.38 -1.36 11.71
N ASP A 200 -10.29 -2.30 11.45
CA ASP A 200 -10.15 -3.26 10.37
C ASP A 200 -10.13 -2.58 8.99
N LEU A 201 -11.00 -1.57 8.80
CA LEU A 201 -11.00 -0.71 7.61
C LEU A 201 -9.63 0.00 7.48
N ALA A 202 -9.23 0.77 8.49
CA ALA A 202 -8.01 1.58 8.43
C ALA A 202 -6.71 0.77 8.28
N THR A 203 -6.69 -0.50 8.71
CA THR A 203 -5.51 -1.38 8.61
C THR A 203 -5.54 -2.26 7.35
N ASN A 204 -6.58 -2.20 6.52
CA ASN A 204 -6.68 -2.92 5.25
C ASN A 204 -6.36 -1.99 4.05
N PHE A 205 -5.08 -1.75 3.76
CA PHE A 205 -4.68 -0.79 2.72
C PHE A 205 -5.36 -0.97 1.34
N ARG A 206 -5.62 -2.21 0.92
CA ARG A 206 -6.29 -2.53 -0.36
C ARG A 206 -7.79 -2.80 -0.23
N GLU A 207 -8.28 -2.77 1.00
CA GLU A 207 -9.66 -3.04 1.40
C GLU A 207 -10.18 -4.38 0.89
N ILE A 208 -9.33 -5.41 0.83
CA ILE A 208 -9.74 -6.74 0.35
C ILE A 208 -10.69 -7.36 1.38
N GLY A 209 -11.87 -7.78 0.92
CA GLY A 209 -12.96 -8.21 1.80
C GLY A 209 -13.92 -7.10 2.19
N TRP A 210 -13.74 -5.90 1.66
CA TRP A 210 -14.71 -4.81 1.74
C TRP A 210 -15.34 -4.55 0.37
N ASN A 211 -16.55 -4.00 0.36
CA ASN A 211 -17.21 -3.61 -0.89
C ASN A 211 -16.51 -2.46 -1.63
N CYS A 212 -15.66 -1.69 -0.93
CA CYS A 212 -14.83 -0.64 -1.50
C CYS A 212 -13.47 -1.12 -2.04
N SER A 213 -13.19 -2.43 -2.03
CA SER A 213 -11.90 -2.99 -2.45
C SER A 213 -11.49 -2.54 -3.86
N ILE A 214 -10.18 -2.40 -4.09
CA ILE A 214 -9.66 -2.12 -5.43
C ILE A 214 -10.06 -3.22 -6.42
N SER A 215 -10.35 -2.83 -7.67
CA SER A 215 -10.77 -3.79 -8.71
C SER A 215 -9.60 -4.53 -9.38
N SER A 216 -8.36 -4.15 -9.07
CA SER A 216 -7.15 -4.77 -9.63
C SER A 216 -6.80 -6.09 -8.95
N VAL A 217 -7.38 -6.41 -7.80
CA VAL A 217 -7.13 -7.67 -7.06
C VAL A 217 -8.35 -8.60 -7.14
N PRO A 218 -8.17 -9.92 -6.98
CA PRO A 218 -9.29 -10.83 -6.80
C PRO A 218 -10.18 -10.39 -5.63
N ARG A 219 -11.49 -10.35 -5.85
CA ARG A 219 -12.49 -9.98 -4.85
C ARG A 219 -13.77 -10.80 -5.07
N PRO A 220 -14.57 -11.04 -4.03
CA PRO A 220 -15.89 -11.67 -4.18
C PRO A 220 -16.83 -10.79 -5.00
N ASP A 221 -17.99 -11.34 -5.36
CA ASP A 221 -19.02 -10.56 -6.03
C ASP A 221 -19.59 -9.49 -5.08
N ILE A 222 -19.62 -8.25 -5.56
CA ILE A 222 -20.08 -7.08 -4.79
C ILE A 222 -21.42 -6.62 -5.36
N PRO A 223 -22.54 -6.85 -4.66
CA PRO A 223 -23.85 -6.36 -5.07
C PRO A 223 -23.91 -4.83 -5.12
N ILE A 224 -24.80 -4.29 -5.97
CA ILE A 224 -25.04 -2.84 -6.06
C ILE A 224 -25.58 -2.28 -4.74
N ASN A 225 -26.53 -3.00 -4.15
CA ASN A 225 -27.14 -2.67 -2.87
C ASN A 225 -26.85 -3.81 -1.90
N ILE A 226 -26.09 -3.51 -0.86
CA ILE A 226 -25.75 -4.45 0.20
C ILE A 226 -26.62 -4.12 1.42
N ARG A 227 -27.26 -5.13 2.01
CA ARG A 227 -27.91 -5.06 3.32
C ARG A 227 -27.07 -5.82 4.34
N ASP A 228 -27.26 -5.48 5.60
CA ASP A 228 -26.56 -6.17 6.69
C ASP A 228 -27.05 -7.62 6.78
N GLY A 229 -26.12 -8.57 6.80
CA GLY A 229 -26.38 -10.01 6.80
C GLY A 229 -26.59 -10.63 5.42
N ASP A 230 -26.53 -9.88 4.32
CA ASP A 230 -26.65 -10.44 2.97
C ASP A 230 -25.53 -11.46 2.70
N PRO A 231 -25.82 -12.61 2.06
CA PRO A 231 -24.80 -13.62 1.81
C PRO A 231 -23.75 -13.14 0.81
N VAL A 232 -22.52 -13.60 0.99
CA VAL A 232 -21.39 -13.32 0.09
C VAL A 232 -21.17 -14.55 -0.80
N SER A 233 -21.25 -14.37 -2.12
CA SER A 233 -20.87 -15.43 -3.07
C SER A 233 -19.38 -15.29 -3.44
N PHE A 234 -18.72 -16.45 -3.47
CA PHE A 234 -17.33 -16.61 -3.92
C PHE A 234 -17.24 -17.38 -5.24
N ASP A 235 -18.38 -17.74 -5.85
CA ASP A 235 -18.44 -18.67 -6.99
C ASP A 235 -17.64 -18.15 -8.18
N ASN A 236 -17.66 -16.84 -8.40
CA ASN A 236 -16.93 -16.16 -9.49
C ASN A 236 -15.59 -15.55 -9.05
N MET A 237 -15.15 -15.79 -7.82
CA MET A 237 -13.92 -15.18 -7.30
C MET A 237 -12.69 -15.81 -7.96
N LEU A 238 -12.12 -15.08 -8.92
CA LEU A 238 -10.94 -15.48 -9.67
C LEU A 238 -9.75 -15.81 -8.75
N ILE A 239 -8.89 -16.71 -9.20
CA ILE A 239 -7.59 -16.94 -8.56
C ILE A 239 -6.61 -15.83 -8.95
N VAL A 240 -6.66 -15.41 -10.22
CA VAL A 240 -5.84 -14.33 -10.78
C VAL A 240 -6.77 -13.26 -11.34
N SER A 241 -6.57 -12.01 -10.94
CA SER A 241 -7.35 -10.88 -11.43
C SER A 241 -7.02 -10.52 -12.88
N LYS A 242 -7.86 -9.67 -13.48
CA LYS A 242 -7.60 -9.09 -14.81
C LYS A 242 -6.30 -8.27 -14.89
N SER A 243 -5.82 -7.78 -13.74
CA SER A 243 -4.54 -7.05 -13.63
C SER A 243 -3.36 -7.96 -13.29
N GLY A 244 -3.58 -9.28 -13.15
CA GLY A 244 -2.53 -10.26 -12.88
C GLY A 244 -2.16 -10.46 -11.40
N TYR A 245 -2.99 -9.98 -10.48
CA TYR A 245 -2.81 -10.23 -9.05
C TYR A 245 -3.40 -11.58 -8.68
N TYR A 246 -2.67 -12.41 -7.95
CA TYR A 246 -3.10 -13.75 -7.59
C TYR A 246 -3.25 -13.95 -6.08
N ARG A 247 -4.13 -14.86 -5.70
CA ARG A 247 -4.29 -15.36 -4.33
C ARG A 247 -3.80 -16.80 -4.22
N ASN A 248 -3.29 -17.16 -3.03
CA ASN A 248 -2.93 -18.54 -2.74
C ASN A 248 -4.16 -19.34 -2.29
N LEU A 249 -4.19 -20.64 -2.59
CA LEU A 249 -5.32 -21.52 -2.25
C LEU A 249 -5.09 -22.32 -0.97
N THR A 250 -3.83 -22.55 -0.60
CA THR A 250 -3.47 -23.26 0.63
C THR A 250 -2.62 -22.39 1.55
N GLU A 251 -2.73 -22.62 2.86
CA GLU A 251 -1.95 -21.91 3.86
C GLU A 251 -0.46 -22.17 3.68
N ARG A 252 -0.10 -23.42 3.35
CA ARG A 252 1.29 -23.81 3.06
C ARG A 252 1.86 -22.99 1.90
N ASP A 253 1.14 -22.89 0.78
CA ASP A 253 1.60 -22.13 -0.38
C ASP A 253 1.70 -20.64 -0.06
N PHE A 254 0.74 -20.09 0.68
CA PHE A 254 0.77 -18.71 1.13
C PHE A 254 2.03 -18.42 1.98
N VAL A 255 2.21 -19.16 3.06
CA VAL A 255 3.33 -18.97 3.99
C VAL A 255 4.66 -19.17 3.27
N TRP A 256 4.78 -20.25 2.49
CA TRP A 256 6.02 -20.54 1.77
C TRP A 256 6.32 -19.50 0.69
N SER A 257 5.30 -19.00 -0.03
CA SER A 257 5.47 -17.94 -1.01
C SER A 257 6.01 -16.66 -0.35
N ARG A 258 5.46 -16.26 0.80
CA ARG A 258 5.87 -15.06 1.54
C ARG A 258 7.25 -15.21 2.15
N ILE A 259 7.55 -16.33 2.81
CA ILE A 259 8.87 -16.57 3.40
C ILE A 259 9.96 -16.59 2.33
N ARG A 260 9.77 -17.35 1.23
CA ARG A 260 10.75 -17.35 0.12
C ARG A 260 10.94 -15.97 -0.47
N ARG A 261 9.85 -15.20 -0.63
CA ARG A 261 9.90 -13.84 -1.13
C ARG A 261 10.72 -12.95 -0.21
N VAL A 262 10.42 -12.94 1.09
CA VAL A 262 11.16 -12.16 2.09
C VAL A 262 12.64 -12.56 2.12
N LEU A 263 12.99 -13.84 2.11
CA LEU A 263 14.38 -14.29 2.10
C LEU A 263 15.13 -13.81 0.85
N PHE A 264 14.52 -13.96 -0.33
CA PHE A 264 15.10 -13.47 -1.59
C PHE A 264 15.28 -11.95 -1.57
N LEU A 265 14.26 -11.21 -1.14
CA LEU A 265 14.31 -9.75 -1.10
C LEU A 265 15.27 -9.23 -0.04
N THR A 266 15.46 -9.95 1.06
CA THR A 266 16.47 -9.67 2.10
C THR A 266 17.88 -9.74 1.48
N PHE A 267 18.16 -10.78 0.69
CA PHE A 267 19.44 -10.88 -0.03
C PHE A 267 19.61 -9.75 -1.06
N LEU A 268 18.54 -9.41 -1.78
CA LEU A 268 18.57 -8.32 -2.76
C LEU A 268 18.79 -6.95 -2.09
N LEU A 269 18.18 -6.72 -0.93
CA LEU A 269 18.38 -5.54 -0.10
C LEU A 269 19.79 -5.49 0.48
N ASP A 270 20.36 -6.63 0.89
CA ASP A 270 21.76 -6.71 1.31
C ASP A 270 22.69 -6.26 0.17
N PHE A 271 22.49 -6.80 -1.04
CA PHE A 271 23.21 -6.39 -2.24
C PHE A 271 23.09 -4.89 -2.51
N CYS A 272 21.87 -4.35 -2.53
CA CYS A 272 21.65 -2.92 -2.73
C CYS A 272 22.36 -2.09 -1.65
N SER A 273 22.24 -2.45 -0.37
CA SER A 273 22.85 -1.70 0.73
C SER A 273 24.38 -1.65 0.64
N VAL A 274 25.02 -2.76 0.28
CA VAL A 274 26.48 -2.84 0.12
C VAL A 274 26.96 -2.03 -1.10
N ALA A 275 26.20 -2.07 -2.20
CA ALA A 275 26.52 -1.31 -3.40
C ALA A 275 26.31 0.20 -3.20
N MET A 276 25.18 0.59 -2.62
CA MET A 276 24.80 2.00 -2.42
C MET A 276 25.71 2.71 -1.43
N VAL A 277 26.05 2.10 -0.29
CA VAL A 277 26.91 2.73 0.73
C VAL A 277 28.30 3.12 0.20
N LYS A 278 28.77 2.47 -0.88
CA LYS A 278 30.03 2.80 -1.53
C LYS A 278 29.94 3.98 -2.49
N ASP A 279 28.75 4.35 -2.96
CA ASP A 279 28.55 5.48 -3.86
C ASP A 279 28.25 6.76 -3.05
N PRO A 280 29.10 7.79 -3.10
CA PRO A 280 28.86 9.05 -2.41
C PRO A 280 27.50 9.68 -2.75
N TYR A 281 26.98 9.45 -3.96
CA TYR A 281 25.66 9.89 -4.37
C TYR A 281 24.56 9.33 -3.47
N CYS A 282 24.63 8.04 -3.10
CA CYS A 282 23.61 7.42 -2.26
C CYS A 282 23.70 7.87 -0.79
N ALA A 283 24.89 8.30 -0.35
CA ALA A 283 25.12 8.75 1.01
C ALA A 283 24.73 10.21 1.24
N TYR A 284 25.04 11.11 0.29
CA TYR A 284 24.89 12.55 0.45
C TYR A 284 24.01 13.24 -0.61
N GLY A 285 23.56 12.51 -1.63
CA GLY A 285 22.82 13.07 -2.76
C GLY A 285 23.73 13.62 -3.87
N PRO A 286 23.11 14.22 -4.92
CA PRO A 286 23.83 14.71 -6.10
C PRO A 286 24.54 16.05 -5.89
N ASP A 287 24.20 16.80 -4.84
CA ASP A 287 24.60 18.19 -4.67
C ASP A 287 25.98 18.34 -3.99
N GLN A 288 26.64 17.23 -3.67
CA GLN A 288 27.93 17.17 -2.97
C GLN A 288 29.01 16.61 -3.91
N GLU A 289 30.09 17.37 -4.11
CA GLU A 289 31.22 16.98 -4.96
C GLU A 289 32.24 16.14 -4.18
N LEU A 290 31.89 14.87 -3.96
CA LEU A 290 32.79 13.89 -3.32
C LEU A 290 33.53 13.05 -4.35
N GLN A 291 34.75 12.64 -4.02
CA GLN A 291 35.54 11.76 -4.88
C GLN A 291 34.84 10.41 -5.06
N LEU A 292 34.65 10.01 -6.32
CA LEU A 292 34.04 8.74 -6.66
C LEU A 292 35.02 7.58 -6.40
N PRO A 293 34.54 6.41 -5.97
CA PRO A 293 35.34 5.19 -5.98
C PRO A 293 35.84 4.84 -7.39
N LEU A 294 37.01 4.19 -7.48
CA LEU A 294 37.65 3.81 -8.76
C LEU A 294 36.70 3.07 -9.71
N PHE A 295 35.88 2.14 -9.19
CA PHE A 295 34.93 1.38 -10.03
C PHE A 295 33.85 2.25 -10.68
N LEU A 296 33.47 3.37 -10.05
CA LEU A 296 32.52 4.34 -10.63
C LEU A 296 33.19 5.36 -11.53
N GLN A 297 34.46 5.71 -11.24
CA GLN A 297 35.25 6.61 -12.10
C GLN A 297 35.44 6.03 -13.50
N GLN A 298 35.60 4.72 -13.62
CA GLN A 298 35.77 4.02 -14.90
C GLN A 298 34.50 3.98 -15.76
N LEU A 299 33.31 4.23 -15.17
CA LEU A 299 32.06 4.21 -15.91
C LEU A 299 31.81 5.55 -16.60
N PRO A 300 31.38 5.55 -17.89
CA PRO A 300 30.93 6.77 -18.55
C PRO A 300 29.68 7.32 -17.86
N PRO A 301 29.42 8.64 -17.92
CA PRO A 301 28.35 9.29 -17.15
C PRO A 301 26.95 8.66 -17.35
N TRP A 302 26.61 8.31 -18.59
CA TRP A 302 25.31 7.71 -18.91
C TRP A 302 25.13 6.32 -18.28
N LEU A 303 26.19 5.51 -18.23
CA LEU A 303 26.14 4.17 -17.64
C LEU A 303 26.08 4.25 -16.13
N ARG A 304 26.81 5.21 -15.53
CA ARG A 304 26.74 5.51 -14.09
C ARG A 304 25.33 5.96 -13.69
N PHE A 305 24.69 6.80 -14.51
CA PHE A 305 23.30 7.21 -14.30
C PHE A 305 22.36 6.00 -14.31
N ILE A 306 22.38 5.18 -15.36
CA ILE A 306 21.55 3.97 -15.46
C ILE A 306 21.81 3.01 -14.28
N TYR A 307 23.07 2.83 -13.89
CA TYR A 307 23.44 2.03 -12.73
C TYR A 307 22.75 2.52 -11.45
N ARG A 308 22.82 3.82 -11.16
CA ARG A 308 22.18 4.43 -9.97
C ARG A 308 20.67 4.28 -10.00
N GLU A 309 20.05 4.57 -11.14
CA GLU A 309 18.60 4.46 -11.32
C GLU A 309 18.09 3.01 -11.13
N LEU A 310 18.76 2.04 -11.73
CA LEU A 310 18.42 0.63 -11.57
C LEU A 310 18.61 0.17 -10.12
N LEU A 311 19.71 0.57 -9.49
CA LEU A 311 19.99 0.20 -8.11
C LEU A 311 18.94 0.77 -7.15
N CYS A 312 18.56 2.05 -7.32
CA CYS A 312 17.50 2.70 -6.57
C CYS A 312 16.15 2.01 -6.78
N LEU A 313 15.76 1.75 -8.03
CA LEU A 313 14.50 1.08 -8.38
C LEU A 313 14.42 -0.32 -7.75
N VAL A 314 15.49 -1.11 -7.86
CA VAL A 314 15.56 -2.45 -7.27
C VAL A 314 15.47 -2.38 -5.75
N GLY A 315 16.17 -1.43 -5.12
CA GLY A 315 16.11 -1.20 -3.67
C GLY A 315 14.71 -0.85 -3.19
N ILE A 316 14.04 0.09 -3.84
CA ILE A 316 12.64 0.49 -3.52
C ILE A 316 11.68 -0.68 -3.72
N TYR A 317 11.77 -1.36 -4.87
CA TYR A 317 10.94 -2.52 -5.16
C TYR A 317 11.09 -3.59 -4.08
N ALA A 318 12.34 -3.92 -3.72
CA ALA A 318 12.62 -4.95 -2.74
C ALA A 318 12.16 -4.57 -1.33
N ALA A 319 12.35 -3.31 -0.92
CA ALA A 319 11.91 -2.81 0.38
C ALA A 319 10.39 -2.87 0.52
N ILE A 320 9.66 -2.33 -0.46
CA ILE A 320 8.19 -2.34 -0.46
C ILE A 320 7.66 -3.78 -0.42
N ASP A 321 8.16 -4.65 -1.30
CA ASP A 321 7.63 -6.01 -1.38
C ASP A 321 7.99 -6.85 -0.16
N ALA A 322 9.16 -6.64 0.45
CA ALA A 322 9.54 -7.30 1.70
C ALA A 322 8.65 -6.86 2.86
N ILE A 323 8.45 -5.54 3.02
CA ILE A 323 7.60 -4.99 4.10
C ILE A 323 6.17 -5.48 3.97
N PHE A 324 5.56 -5.43 2.77
CA PHE A 324 4.19 -5.90 2.60
C PHE A 324 4.06 -7.43 2.67
N SER A 325 5.09 -8.19 2.28
CA SER A 325 5.11 -9.64 2.49
C SER A 325 5.19 -10.02 3.97
N LEU A 326 5.97 -9.28 4.77
CA LEU A 326 6.03 -9.43 6.22
C LEU A 326 4.72 -8.98 6.88
N HIS A 327 4.15 -7.87 6.41
CA HIS A 327 2.85 -7.39 6.86
C HIS A 327 1.74 -8.42 6.60
N ASP A 328 1.71 -9.07 5.42
CA ASP A 328 0.76 -10.14 5.12
C ASP A 328 0.87 -11.30 6.13
N LEU A 329 2.08 -11.75 6.45
CA LEU A 329 2.31 -12.80 7.45
C LEU A 329 1.87 -12.35 8.85
N PHE A 330 2.19 -11.13 9.22
CA PHE A 330 1.79 -10.55 10.50
C PHE A 330 0.27 -10.41 10.60
N GLN A 331 -0.39 -9.98 9.54
CA GLN A 331 -1.85 -9.89 9.46
C GLN A 331 -2.49 -11.27 9.62
N PHE A 332 -1.95 -12.26 8.90
CA PHE A 332 -2.46 -13.63 8.91
C PHE A 332 -2.31 -14.32 10.27
N TYR A 333 -1.17 -14.17 10.94
CA TYR A 333 -0.90 -14.87 12.21
C TYR A 333 -1.26 -14.07 13.46
N VAL A 334 -1.08 -12.75 13.46
CA VAL A 334 -1.23 -11.91 14.66
C VAL A 334 -2.56 -11.17 14.61
N PHE A 335 -2.89 -10.51 13.51
CA PHE A 335 -4.15 -9.76 13.45
C PHE A 335 -5.38 -10.67 13.34
N SER A 336 -5.22 -11.91 12.92
CA SER A 336 -6.33 -12.88 12.89
C SER A 336 -6.93 -13.20 14.26
N TYR A 337 -6.20 -12.95 15.35
CA TYR A 337 -6.74 -13.04 16.72
C TYR A 337 -7.80 -11.96 17.01
N PHE A 338 -7.64 -10.76 16.43
CA PHE A 338 -8.56 -9.64 16.61
C PHE A 338 -9.60 -9.55 15.48
N TYR A 339 -9.24 -10.06 14.30
CA TYR A 339 -10.05 -10.02 13.08
C TYR A 339 -10.06 -11.42 12.45
N PRO A 340 -11.03 -12.29 12.80
CA PRO A 340 -11.05 -13.67 12.31
C PRO A 340 -10.97 -13.83 10.79
N MET A 341 -11.45 -12.81 10.07
CA MET A 341 -11.40 -12.75 8.61
C MET A 341 -9.98 -12.66 8.04
N ARG A 342 -9.01 -12.16 8.80
CA ARG A 342 -7.59 -12.10 8.38
C ARG A 342 -6.95 -13.48 8.25
N ARG A 343 -7.62 -14.55 8.70
CA ARG A 343 -7.19 -15.93 8.46
C ARG A 343 -7.61 -16.47 7.09
N GLU A 344 -8.39 -15.71 6.33
CA GLU A 344 -8.82 -16.08 5.00
C GLU A 344 -7.76 -15.76 3.95
N LEU A 345 -7.23 -16.80 3.29
CA LEU A 345 -6.13 -16.67 2.32
C LEU A 345 -6.45 -15.75 1.14
N TRP A 346 -7.73 -15.65 0.77
CA TRP A 346 -8.17 -14.81 -0.34
C TRP A 346 -8.05 -13.31 -0.05
N GLN A 347 -7.82 -12.91 1.21
CA GLN A 347 -7.52 -11.53 1.57
C GLN A 347 -6.10 -11.08 1.18
N TYR A 348 -5.22 -12.02 0.83
CA TYR A 348 -3.82 -11.74 0.55
C TYR A 348 -3.49 -11.98 -0.93
N THR A 349 -2.81 -11.00 -1.51
CA THR A 349 -2.41 -11.01 -2.93
C THR A 349 -0.98 -10.55 -3.06
N ASN A 350 -0.30 -10.89 -4.14
CA ASN A 350 1.05 -10.38 -4.41
C ASN A 350 1.09 -8.85 -4.40
N THR A 351 2.24 -8.29 -3.98
CA THR A 351 2.40 -6.84 -3.83
C THR A 351 2.42 -6.13 -5.18
N PHE A 352 3.25 -6.59 -6.13
CA PHE A 352 3.38 -6.01 -7.47
C PHE A 352 2.69 -6.87 -8.53
N GLY A 353 2.11 -6.22 -9.54
CA GLY A 353 1.54 -6.89 -10.71
C GLY A 353 2.62 -7.45 -11.65
N PRO A 354 2.24 -8.21 -12.68
CA PRO A 354 3.18 -8.78 -13.63
C PRO A 354 3.68 -7.75 -14.64
N ILE A 355 4.92 -7.93 -15.12
CA ILE A 355 5.54 -7.07 -16.13
C ILE A 355 4.78 -7.06 -17.46
N SER A 356 3.96 -8.08 -17.73
CA SER A 356 3.08 -8.13 -18.90
C SER A 356 2.14 -6.93 -18.98
N GLN A 357 1.73 -6.35 -17.84
CA GLN A 357 0.92 -5.13 -17.84
C GLN A 357 1.67 -3.94 -18.44
N VAL A 358 3.00 -3.87 -18.27
CA VAL A 358 3.84 -2.84 -18.88
C VAL A 358 4.06 -3.12 -20.37
N LEU A 359 4.25 -4.39 -20.73
CA LEU A 359 4.33 -4.78 -22.15
C LEU A 359 3.04 -4.42 -22.90
N ASP A 360 1.89 -4.68 -22.32
CA ASP A 360 0.60 -4.51 -22.99
C ASP A 360 0.09 -3.05 -22.94
N ARG A 361 0.38 -2.31 -21.87
CA ARG A 361 -0.22 -0.98 -21.61
C ARG A 361 0.81 0.14 -21.38
N GLY A 362 2.10 -0.13 -21.54
CA GLY A 362 3.16 0.86 -21.37
C GLY A 362 3.20 1.49 -19.98
N LEU A 363 3.42 2.80 -19.93
CA LEU A 363 3.55 3.60 -18.72
C LEU A 363 2.24 3.65 -17.91
N ALA A 364 1.09 3.59 -18.59
CA ALA A 364 -0.20 3.43 -17.92
C ALA A 364 -0.29 2.06 -17.22
N GLY A 365 0.29 1.02 -17.82
CA GLY A 365 0.43 -0.32 -17.21
C GLY A 365 1.37 -0.33 -16.02
N TRP A 366 2.48 0.41 -16.11
CA TRP A 366 3.45 0.57 -15.01
C TRP A 366 2.77 1.06 -13.74
N TRP A 367 2.10 2.21 -13.78
CA TRP A 367 1.47 2.80 -12.60
C TRP A 367 0.10 2.20 -12.28
N GLY A 368 -0.67 1.84 -13.31
CA GLY A 368 -2.06 1.43 -13.17
C GLY A 368 -2.28 -0.04 -12.80
N ALA A 369 -1.25 -0.89 -12.93
CA ALA A 369 -1.37 -2.32 -12.61
C ALA A 369 -0.09 -2.98 -12.09
N PHE A 370 1.10 -2.63 -12.60
CA PHE A 370 2.36 -3.25 -12.17
C PHE A 370 2.82 -2.75 -10.79
N TRP A 371 2.90 -1.42 -10.58
CA TRP A 371 3.28 -0.81 -9.31
C TRP A 371 2.29 -1.18 -8.20
N HIS A 372 2.72 -1.28 -6.94
CA HIS A 372 2.08 -2.04 -5.85
C HIS A 372 0.60 -1.75 -5.46
N GLN A 373 -0.12 -0.82 -6.09
CA GLN A 373 -1.56 -0.54 -5.89
C GLN A 373 -2.05 -0.33 -4.43
N THR A 374 -1.15 -0.19 -3.46
CA THR A 374 -1.51 -0.30 -2.03
C THR A 374 -2.18 0.95 -1.50
N PHE A 375 -1.85 2.10 -2.06
CA PHE A 375 -2.42 3.41 -1.69
C PHE A 375 -3.47 3.90 -2.71
N ARG A 376 -3.90 3.02 -3.61
CA ARG A 376 -4.71 3.40 -4.78
C ARG A 376 -6.04 4.02 -4.38
N LEU A 377 -6.70 3.52 -3.33
CA LEU A 377 -8.03 4.01 -2.92
C LEU A 377 -7.98 5.46 -2.48
N GLN A 378 -7.02 5.80 -1.63
CA GLN A 378 -6.82 7.14 -1.10
C GLN A 378 -6.47 8.12 -2.22
N PHE A 379 -5.59 7.71 -3.15
CA PHE A 379 -5.24 8.54 -4.31
C PHE A 379 -6.41 8.77 -5.27
N LEU A 380 -7.32 7.80 -5.42
CA LEU A 380 -8.50 7.94 -6.30
C LEU A 380 -9.68 8.63 -5.63
N ALA A 381 -9.74 8.67 -4.30
CA ALA A 381 -10.88 9.14 -3.51
C ALA A 381 -11.47 10.49 -3.97
N PRO A 382 -10.69 11.58 -4.12
CA PRO A 382 -11.28 12.86 -4.53
C PRO A 382 -11.86 12.81 -5.95
N ALA A 383 -11.23 12.10 -6.87
CA ALA A 383 -11.75 11.96 -8.23
C ALA A 383 -13.02 11.12 -8.27
N LYS A 384 -13.08 10.04 -7.47
CA LYS A 384 -14.28 9.23 -7.30
C LYS A 384 -15.43 10.05 -6.72
N PHE A 385 -15.16 10.86 -5.70
CA PHE A 385 -16.14 11.80 -5.13
C PHE A 385 -16.70 12.73 -6.20
N LEU A 386 -15.85 13.34 -7.02
CA LEU A 386 -16.27 14.23 -8.11
C LEU A 386 -17.16 13.53 -9.14
N VAL A 387 -16.87 12.27 -9.47
CA VAL A 387 -17.69 11.48 -10.40
C VAL A 387 -19.03 11.10 -9.79
N ASP A 388 -19.03 10.64 -8.54
CA ASP A 388 -20.23 10.13 -7.88
C ASP A 388 -21.24 11.26 -7.53
N HIS A 389 -20.75 12.50 -7.35
CA HIS A 389 -21.60 13.69 -7.14
C HIS A 389 -21.95 14.43 -8.45
N GLY A 390 -21.58 13.88 -9.61
CA GLY A 390 -21.95 14.44 -10.91
C GLY A 390 -21.12 15.65 -11.37
N TYR A 391 -20.07 16.05 -10.65
CA TYR A 391 -19.14 17.09 -11.09
C TYR A 391 -18.27 16.66 -12.28
N LEU A 392 -18.04 15.34 -12.42
CA LEU A 392 -17.36 14.74 -13.57
C LEU A 392 -18.20 13.62 -14.16
N GLN A 393 -18.34 13.60 -15.49
CA GLN A 393 -19.07 12.53 -16.18
C GLN A 393 -18.23 11.24 -16.26
N ARG A 394 -18.78 10.16 -15.71
CA ARG A 394 -18.14 8.83 -15.70
C ARG A 394 -17.81 8.37 -17.13
N GLY A 395 -16.62 7.79 -17.31
CA GLY A 395 -16.18 7.24 -18.60
C GLY A 395 -15.60 8.26 -19.58
N THR A 396 -15.77 9.56 -19.35
CA THR A 396 -15.21 10.61 -20.23
C THR A 396 -13.69 10.73 -20.10
N LEU A 397 -13.03 11.18 -21.18
CA LEU A 397 -11.59 11.46 -21.19
C LEU A 397 -11.22 12.50 -20.13
N ARG A 398 -12.05 13.54 -19.96
CA ARG A 398 -11.86 14.57 -18.92
C ARG A 398 -11.81 13.96 -17.54
N ALA A 399 -12.75 13.07 -17.20
CA ALA A 399 -12.75 12.40 -15.91
C ALA A 399 -11.50 11.52 -15.70
N GLN A 400 -11.04 10.83 -16.74
CA GLN A 400 -9.83 10.01 -16.68
C GLN A 400 -8.57 10.86 -16.44
N ILE A 401 -8.41 11.98 -17.15
CA ILE A 401 -7.27 12.90 -16.97
C ILE A 401 -7.27 13.51 -15.57
N VAL A 402 -8.42 14.03 -15.10
CA VAL A 402 -8.53 14.61 -13.75
C VAL A 402 -8.21 13.57 -12.69
N THR A 403 -8.74 12.35 -12.83
CA THR A 403 -8.46 11.23 -11.92
C THR A 403 -6.96 10.94 -11.84
N MET A 404 -6.31 10.87 -12.99
CA MET A 404 -4.87 10.61 -13.09
C MET A 404 -4.07 11.73 -12.44
N CYS A 405 -4.32 13.00 -12.78
CA CYS A 405 -3.61 14.14 -12.21
C CYS A 405 -3.76 14.23 -10.68
N LEU A 406 -4.98 14.10 -10.15
CA LEU A 406 -5.22 14.12 -8.70
C LEU A 406 -4.51 12.97 -7.99
N SER A 407 -4.47 11.78 -8.59
CA SER A 407 -3.78 10.63 -8.00
C SER A 407 -2.27 10.87 -7.90
N PHE A 408 -1.65 11.36 -8.98
CA PHE A 408 -0.21 11.63 -9.03
C PHE A 408 0.21 12.80 -8.15
N ILE A 409 -0.60 13.87 -8.06
CA ILE A 409 -0.34 14.99 -7.13
C ILE A 409 -0.32 14.49 -5.68
N GLN A 410 -1.32 13.70 -5.27
CA GLN A 410 -1.37 13.15 -3.91
C GLN A 410 -0.17 12.24 -3.61
N SER A 411 0.24 11.41 -4.59
CA SER A 411 1.47 10.61 -4.47
C SER A 411 2.72 11.48 -4.29
N GLY A 412 2.85 12.55 -5.07
CA GLY A 412 3.99 13.46 -4.96
C GLY A 412 4.05 14.21 -3.63
N LEU A 413 2.91 14.68 -3.12
CA LEU A 413 2.83 15.34 -1.82
C LEU A 413 3.15 14.39 -0.67
N LEU A 414 2.72 13.13 -0.75
CA LEU A 414 3.07 12.11 0.23
C LEU A 414 4.60 11.96 0.35
N HIS A 415 5.29 11.82 -0.79
CA HIS A 415 6.75 11.69 -0.82
C HIS A 415 7.49 12.99 -0.45
N ALA A 416 6.94 14.16 -0.77
CA ALA A 416 7.45 15.44 -0.28
C ALA A 416 7.42 15.50 1.26
N GLY A 417 6.39 14.93 1.89
CA GLY A 417 6.32 14.77 3.34
C GLY A 417 7.52 14.02 3.90
N GLY A 418 7.85 12.86 3.32
CA GLY A 418 9.03 12.08 3.73
C GLY A 418 10.34 12.86 3.58
N SER A 419 10.49 13.59 2.47
CA SER A 419 11.65 14.46 2.21
C SER A 419 11.79 15.59 3.23
N LEU A 420 10.69 16.21 3.67
CA LEU A 420 10.67 17.29 4.68
C LEU A 420 11.03 16.81 6.09
N SER A 421 10.63 15.58 6.42
CA SER A 421 10.89 14.98 7.73
C SER A 421 12.29 14.40 7.88
N SER A 422 13.02 14.19 6.77
CA SER A 422 14.40 13.75 6.82
C SER A 422 15.31 14.78 7.49
N MET A 423 16.39 14.28 8.11
CA MET A 423 17.36 15.13 8.81
C MET A 423 18.26 15.94 7.87
N PRO A 424 18.84 15.37 6.79
CA PRO A 424 19.66 16.13 5.86
C PRO A 424 18.83 17.14 5.08
N THR A 425 19.49 18.16 4.52
CA THR A 425 18.83 19.13 3.63
C THR A 425 18.44 18.45 2.32
N THR A 426 17.13 18.37 2.07
CA THR A 426 16.54 17.79 0.85
C THR A 426 15.91 18.86 -0.04
N LYS A 427 15.32 18.45 -1.17
CA LYS A 427 14.57 19.34 -2.07
C LYS A 427 13.16 18.78 -2.27
N PRO A 428 12.22 19.06 -1.33
CA PRO A 428 10.90 18.42 -1.29
C PRO A 428 10.04 18.60 -2.52
N TRP A 429 10.34 19.59 -3.37
CA TRP A 429 9.64 19.82 -4.63
C TRP A 429 9.98 18.80 -5.72
N ARG A 430 11.13 18.11 -5.64
CA ARG A 430 11.55 17.17 -6.69
C ARG A 430 10.59 15.98 -6.81
N SER A 431 10.19 15.39 -5.68
CA SER A 431 9.20 14.32 -5.63
C SER A 431 7.86 14.69 -6.30
N PRO A 432 7.19 15.82 -5.96
CA PRO A 432 6.03 16.33 -6.67
C PRO A 432 6.22 16.50 -8.19
N ILE A 433 7.37 17.01 -8.64
CA ILE A 433 7.65 17.16 -10.08
C ILE A 433 7.73 15.79 -10.77
N PHE A 434 8.44 14.82 -10.17
CA PHE A 434 8.50 13.45 -10.70
C PHE A 434 7.10 12.89 -10.97
N PHE A 435 6.21 12.95 -9.98
CA PHE A 435 4.86 12.41 -10.14
C PHE A 435 3.99 13.27 -11.07
N ALA A 436 4.15 14.59 -11.07
CA ALA A 436 3.43 15.50 -11.98
C ALA A 436 3.78 15.29 -13.47
N LEU A 437 4.98 14.76 -13.76
CA LEU A 437 5.41 14.40 -15.12
C LEU A 437 4.84 13.06 -15.61
N GLN A 438 4.29 12.20 -14.74
CA GLN A 438 3.77 10.90 -15.17
C GLN A 438 2.48 11.01 -16.02
N PRO A 439 1.46 11.83 -15.68
CA PRO A 439 0.29 12.01 -16.53
C PRO A 439 0.62 12.51 -17.95
N PRO A 440 1.46 13.56 -18.16
CA PRO A 440 1.90 13.95 -19.49
C PRO A 440 2.57 12.82 -20.27
N GLY A 441 3.42 12.01 -19.62
CA GLY A 441 4.06 10.84 -20.24
C GLY A 441 3.05 9.80 -20.71
N ILE A 442 2.03 9.52 -19.88
CA ILE A 442 0.96 8.58 -20.23
C ILE A 442 0.16 9.12 -21.42
N ILE A 443 -0.21 10.40 -21.42
CA ILE A 443 -0.96 11.04 -22.51
C ILE A 443 -0.14 11.01 -23.80
N LEU A 444 1.15 11.36 -23.73
CA LEU A 444 2.05 11.32 -24.87
C LEU A 444 2.11 9.91 -25.46
N GLN A 445 2.29 8.88 -24.63
CA GLN A 445 2.30 7.50 -25.10
C GLN A 445 0.99 7.11 -25.77
N LEU A 446 -0.15 7.48 -25.19
CA LEU A 446 -1.47 7.20 -25.77
C LEU A 446 -1.63 7.86 -27.14
N VAL A 447 -1.22 9.12 -27.30
CA VAL A 447 -1.27 9.84 -28.59
C VAL A 447 -0.36 9.16 -29.62
N LEU A 448 0.86 8.77 -29.23
CA LEU A 448 1.79 8.05 -30.11
C LEU A 448 1.23 6.69 -30.55
N LEU A 449 0.60 5.94 -29.63
CA LEU A 449 -0.04 4.67 -29.95
C LEU A 449 -1.25 4.85 -30.86
N GLN A 450 -2.07 5.88 -30.66
CA GLN A 450 -3.17 6.22 -31.56
C GLN A 450 -2.68 6.61 -32.96
N ALA A 451 -1.60 7.39 -33.04
CA ALA A 451 -0.98 7.72 -34.32
C ALA A 451 -0.43 6.48 -35.01
N LEU A 452 0.21 5.57 -34.26
CA LEU A 452 0.70 4.29 -34.76
C LEU A 452 -0.45 3.43 -35.31
N ASP A 453 -1.55 3.32 -34.58
CA ASP A 453 -2.74 2.56 -35.00
C ASP A 453 -3.36 3.14 -36.27
N LYS A 454 -3.35 4.46 -36.42
CA LYS A 454 -3.88 5.15 -37.61
C LYS A 454 -3.01 4.92 -38.86
N HIS A 455 -1.68 4.93 -38.73
CA HIS A 455 -0.76 4.83 -39.88
C HIS A 455 -0.34 3.38 -40.18
N PHE A 456 -0.39 2.49 -39.18
CA PHE A 456 -0.02 1.08 -39.28
C PHE A 456 -1.09 0.19 -38.62
N PRO A 457 -2.26 0.00 -39.24
CA PRO A 457 -3.38 -0.73 -38.61
C PRO A 457 -3.06 -2.19 -38.22
N ASN A 458 -2.11 -2.83 -38.91
CA ASN A 458 -1.68 -4.21 -38.65
C ASN A 458 -0.34 -4.28 -37.90
N PHE A 459 -0.06 -3.30 -37.03
CA PHE A 459 1.21 -3.24 -36.32
C PHE A 459 1.42 -4.47 -35.42
N PRO A 460 2.52 -5.24 -35.57
CA PRO A 460 2.73 -6.48 -34.83
C PRO A 460 2.70 -6.27 -33.31
N GLN A 461 1.98 -7.14 -32.59
CA GLN A 461 1.82 -7.02 -31.13
C GLN A 461 3.16 -7.06 -30.39
N ARG A 462 4.09 -7.91 -30.80
CA ARG A 462 5.43 -7.99 -30.19
C ARG A 462 6.22 -6.69 -30.34
N LEU A 463 6.10 -6.04 -31.49
CA LEU A 463 6.74 -4.76 -31.73
C LEU A 463 6.05 -3.66 -30.91
N ARG A 464 4.72 -3.69 -30.75
CA ARG A 464 4.00 -2.79 -29.84
C ARG A 464 4.45 -2.96 -28.40
N GLN A 465 4.60 -4.19 -27.94
CA GLN A 465 5.10 -4.50 -26.59
C GLN A 465 6.53 -3.99 -26.40
N ALA A 466 7.39 -4.13 -27.41
CA ALA A 466 8.74 -3.56 -27.41
C ALA A 466 8.71 -2.01 -27.36
N LEU A 467 7.86 -1.35 -28.15
CA LEU A 467 7.70 0.11 -28.09
C LEU A 467 7.17 0.57 -26.72
N ASN A 468 6.22 -0.17 -26.15
CA ASN A 468 5.66 0.13 -24.84
C ASN A 468 6.71 0.11 -23.75
N ILE A 469 7.55 -0.95 -23.69
CA ILE A 469 8.60 -1.04 -22.68
C ILE A 469 9.72 -0.03 -22.92
N VAL A 470 10.14 0.18 -24.18
CA VAL A 470 11.18 1.17 -24.51
C VAL A 470 10.71 2.58 -24.14
N PHE A 471 9.48 2.96 -24.48
CA PHE A 471 8.92 4.24 -24.08
C PHE A 471 8.82 4.36 -22.56
N THR A 472 8.33 3.33 -21.88
CA THR A 472 8.16 3.35 -20.42
C THR A 472 9.51 3.54 -19.72
N LEU A 473 10.52 2.74 -20.09
CA LEU A 473 11.86 2.84 -19.51
C LEU A 473 12.52 4.16 -19.88
N GLY A 474 12.39 4.63 -21.12
CA GLY A 474 12.91 5.92 -21.55
C GLY A 474 12.30 7.08 -20.76
N TRP A 475 10.96 7.11 -20.62
CA TRP A 475 10.26 8.14 -19.86
C TRP A 475 10.64 8.13 -18.37
N LEU A 476 10.71 6.95 -17.76
CA LEU A 476 11.11 6.81 -16.37
C LEU A 476 12.57 7.24 -16.20
N CYS A 477 13.51 6.82 -17.05
CA CYS A 477 14.90 7.31 -16.99
C CYS A 477 15.00 8.84 -17.13
N LEU A 478 14.20 9.46 -18.00
CA LEU A 478 14.19 10.91 -18.19
C LEU A 478 13.62 11.69 -17.01
N THR A 479 12.82 11.05 -16.14
CA THR A 479 12.14 11.72 -15.04
C THR A 479 12.60 11.26 -13.65
N ALA A 480 13.19 10.06 -13.55
CA ALA A 480 13.45 9.40 -12.28
C ALA A 480 14.46 10.14 -11.41
N PHE A 481 15.41 10.88 -12.00
CA PHE A 481 16.39 11.68 -11.26
C PHE A 481 15.73 12.65 -10.26
N PHE A 482 14.55 13.20 -10.58
CA PHE A 482 13.82 14.03 -9.62
C PHE A 482 13.50 13.24 -8.33
N PHE A 483 13.12 11.98 -8.45
CA PHE A 483 12.80 11.15 -7.30
C PHE A 483 14.06 10.56 -6.65
N THR A 484 14.95 9.94 -7.42
CA THR A 484 16.15 9.28 -6.90
C THR A 484 17.13 10.25 -6.26
N ASP A 485 17.26 11.47 -6.78
CA ASP A 485 18.11 12.51 -6.16
C ASP A 485 17.58 12.95 -4.81
N ASP A 486 16.26 13.14 -4.68
CA ASP A 486 15.62 13.53 -3.41
C ASP A 486 15.75 12.42 -2.37
N ILE A 487 15.49 11.18 -2.77
CA ILE A 487 15.66 10.01 -1.93
C ILE A 487 17.13 9.84 -1.49
N SER A 488 18.08 10.07 -2.39
CA SER A 488 19.51 10.00 -2.05
C SER A 488 19.95 11.14 -1.13
N SER A 489 19.45 12.36 -1.37
CA SER A 489 19.67 13.52 -0.48
C SER A 489 19.10 13.30 0.92
N SER A 490 18.01 12.53 1.02
CA SER A 490 17.41 12.17 2.31
C SER A 490 18.25 11.21 3.15
N GLY A 491 19.26 10.57 2.55
CA GLY A 491 20.10 9.57 3.19
C GLY A 491 19.46 8.21 3.38
N ILE A 492 18.29 7.94 2.77
CA ILE A 492 17.53 6.69 3.01
C ILE A 492 18.37 5.44 2.71
N TRP A 493 19.28 5.51 1.74
CA TRP A 493 20.12 4.39 1.32
C TRP A 493 21.16 3.99 2.35
N LEU A 494 21.36 4.81 3.39
CA LEU A 494 22.16 4.48 4.55
C LEU A 494 21.43 3.55 5.52
N LEU A 495 20.14 3.27 5.30
CA LEU A 495 19.42 2.27 6.07
C LEU A 495 20.16 0.93 5.99
N GLU A 496 20.24 0.23 7.13
CA GLU A 496 20.63 -1.17 7.17
C GLU A 496 19.36 -2.03 7.19
N PRO A 497 18.85 -2.45 6.02
CA PRO A 497 17.51 -3.05 5.91
C PRO A 497 17.44 -4.45 6.54
N VAL A 498 18.59 -5.08 6.78
CA VAL A 498 18.69 -6.47 7.23
C VAL A 498 19.63 -6.56 8.44
N PRO A 499 19.32 -7.41 9.43
CA PRO A 499 20.17 -7.54 10.62
C PRO A 499 21.50 -8.22 10.31
N ILE A 500 21.50 -9.12 9.32
CA ILE A 500 22.65 -9.92 8.91
C ILE A 500 22.91 -9.66 7.43
N SER A 501 24.17 -9.39 7.10
CA SER A 501 24.67 -9.11 5.75
C SER A 501 25.62 -10.22 5.29
N PRO A 502 25.12 -11.24 4.56
CA PRO A 502 25.96 -12.28 3.98
C PRO A 502 27.06 -11.72 3.07
N LEU A 503 26.79 -10.66 2.30
CA LEU A 503 27.80 -10.09 1.40
C LEU A 503 28.95 -9.43 2.15
N ARG A 504 28.68 -8.73 3.26
CA ARG A 504 29.76 -8.20 4.10
C ARG A 504 30.54 -9.30 4.80
N TRP A 505 29.87 -10.39 5.22
CA TRP A 505 30.56 -11.58 5.73
C TRP A 505 31.52 -12.20 4.70
N LEU A 506 31.15 -12.19 3.42
CA LEU A 506 32.00 -12.63 2.31
C LEU A 506 33.09 -11.60 1.91
N GLY A 507 33.23 -10.50 2.64
CA GLY A 507 34.26 -9.48 2.39
C GLY A 507 33.89 -8.44 1.33
N PHE A 508 32.64 -8.36 0.88
CA PHE A 508 32.19 -7.31 -0.04
C PHE A 508 31.92 -5.97 0.66
N GLY A 509 32.01 -5.89 1.99
CA GLY A 509 31.86 -4.65 2.76
C GLY A 509 33.08 -3.72 2.72
N HIS A 510 33.04 -2.66 3.53
CA HIS A 510 34.26 -1.93 3.89
C HIS A 510 35.13 -2.74 4.87
N PRO A 511 36.44 -2.45 5.01
CA PRO A 511 37.32 -3.19 5.91
C PRO A 511 36.87 -3.20 7.39
N ASP A 512 36.14 -2.17 7.83
CA ASP A 512 35.59 -2.01 9.17
C ASP A 512 34.14 -2.55 9.31
N ASP A 513 33.57 -3.09 8.23
CA ASP A 513 32.21 -3.62 8.27
C ASP A 513 32.13 -4.94 9.02
N HIS A 514 31.12 -5.03 9.88
CA HIS A 514 30.71 -6.28 10.50
C HIS A 514 29.49 -6.87 9.76
N TRP A 515 29.37 -8.20 9.75
CA TRP A 515 28.25 -8.92 9.12
C TRP A 515 26.92 -8.73 9.86
N TRP A 516 26.96 -8.61 11.18
CA TRP A 516 25.84 -8.13 12.00
C TRP A 516 25.73 -6.60 11.92
N ARG A 517 24.62 -6.09 11.37
CA ARG A 517 24.44 -4.66 11.04
C ARG A 517 23.62 -3.87 12.05
N TRP A 518 22.64 -4.50 12.68
CA TRP A 518 21.78 -3.80 13.63
C TRP A 518 22.49 -3.52 14.94
N ARG A 519 22.67 -2.25 15.24
CA ARG A 519 23.28 -1.78 16.48
C ARG A 519 22.20 -1.37 17.48
N ARG A 520 22.54 -1.36 18.77
CA ARG A 520 21.60 -1.01 19.86
C ARG A 520 20.85 0.30 19.61
N TYR A 521 21.52 1.30 19.04
CA TYR A 521 20.90 2.59 18.77
C TYR A 521 19.82 2.55 17.66
N MET A 522 19.80 1.53 16.79
CA MET A 522 18.78 1.40 15.75
C MET A 522 17.44 0.84 16.27
N PHE A 523 17.44 0.32 17.50
CA PHE A 523 16.23 -0.20 18.12
C PHE A 523 15.44 0.90 18.81
N PRO A 524 14.11 0.72 18.95
CA PRO A 524 13.29 1.65 19.70
C PRO A 524 13.79 1.83 21.14
N ILE A 525 13.78 3.07 21.63
CA ILE A 525 14.18 3.43 22.99
C ILE A 525 13.08 4.17 23.72
N TRP A 526 13.09 4.14 25.04
CA TRP A 526 12.17 4.95 25.83
C TRP A 526 12.62 6.41 25.84
N HIS A 527 11.73 7.32 25.44
CA HIS A 527 11.89 8.77 25.50
C HIS A 527 10.99 9.36 26.59
N SER A 528 11.58 10.21 27.44
CA SER A 528 10.85 10.96 28.47
C SER A 528 10.93 12.45 28.14
N ASP A 529 9.77 13.05 27.94
CA ASP A 529 9.62 14.45 27.59
C ASP A 529 9.14 15.27 28.80
N LYS A 530 9.18 16.60 28.70
CA LYS A 530 8.56 17.49 29.68
C LYS A 530 7.05 17.23 29.80
N TYR A 531 6.42 16.86 28.68
CA TYR A 531 5.00 16.53 28.65
C TYR A 531 4.80 15.02 28.58
N TRP A 532 3.99 14.47 29.50
CA TRP A 532 3.76 13.03 29.59
C TRP A 532 3.19 12.45 28.29
N TRP A 533 2.36 13.21 27.55
CA TRP A 533 1.77 12.76 26.28
C TRP A 533 2.77 12.76 25.10
N LYS A 534 3.97 13.34 25.27
CA LYS A 534 5.08 13.26 24.32
C LYS A 534 6.14 12.23 24.74
N SER A 535 5.93 11.54 25.86
CA SER A 535 6.81 10.45 26.33
C SER A 535 6.35 9.10 25.79
N GLY A 536 7.27 8.18 25.52
CA GLY A 536 6.93 6.87 24.98
C GLY A 536 8.08 6.20 24.24
N ILE A 537 7.76 5.41 23.22
CA ILE A 537 8.74 4.68 22.42
C ILE A 537 9.21 5.57 21.27
N GLN A 538 10.46 6.04 21.34
CA GLN A 538 11.13 6.73 20.25
C GLN A 538 11.66 5.72 19.23
N LEU A 539 11.45 6.01 17.95
CA LEU A 539 11.89 5.20 16.82
C LEU A 539 13.12 5.76 16.11
#